data_AF-A0A7Y9G5C6-F1
#
_entry.id   AF-A0A7Y9G5C6-F1
#
_cell.length_a   1.000
_cell.length_b   1.000
_cell.length_c   1.000
_cell.angle_alpha   90.00
_cell.angle_beta   90.00
_cell.angle_gamma   90.00
#
_symmetry.space_group_name_H-M   'P 1'
#
loop_
_entity.id
_entity.type
_entity.pdbx_description
1 polymer ?
#
loop_
_entity_poly.entity_id
_entity_poly.type
_entity_poly.pdbx_seq_one_letter_code
_entity_poly.pdbx_strand_id
1 'polypeptide(L)'
;MTHVTEDDLDDLEFDTLRTGDHISAARRLSELAESVSGGVTRANVLLRAGEQWQHAGDHARAAELYRRAMEDGGETYGDPRAYLADALFELGRGDEARALVDEIRADKPRDPEVYRAVAEVLYAQGDATGAHEWATSGADVVLALRDRAVGTGMGGGPDEAPAPDADSLTPGLDDVALAEDSLEALLRLRYRARIDLGRNEDDYDALLDDLLKNS
;
A
#
# COMPACT_ATOMS: atom_id res chain seq x y z
N MET A 1 9.77 -25.54 -9.25
CA MET A 1 8.41 -25.45 -8.71
C MET A 1 8.54 -25.46 -7.21
N THR A 2 8.44 -24.27 -6.64
CA THR A 2 8.66 -23.99 -5.23
C THR A 2 7.33 -23.47 -4.68
N HIS A 3 6.83 -24.11 -3.63
CA HIS A 3 5.70 -23.58 -2.88
C HIS A 3 6.25 -22.61 -1.84
N VAL A 4 5.70 -21.41 -1.76
CA VAL A 4 6.18 -20.29 -0.92
C VAL A 4 4.98 -19.62 -0.31
N THR A 5 4.96 -19.41 1.01
CA THR A 5 3.89 -18.67 1.70
C THR A 5 4.26 -17.20 1.91
N GLU A 6 3.30 -16.38 2.34
CA GLU A 6 3.59 -14.98 2.70
C GLU A 6 4.58 -14.92 3.88
N ASP A 7 4.41 -15.77 4.89
CA ASP A 7 5.37 -15.90 6.01
C ASP A 7 6.81 -16.18 5.54
N ASP A 8 7.00 -17.00 4.49
CA ASP A 8 8.34 -17.29 3.95
C ASP A 8 8.97 -16.03 3.31
N LEU A 9 8.15 -15.15 2.71
CA LEU A 9 8.60 -13.88 2.15
C LEU A 9 8.91 -12.87 3.25
N ASP A 10 8.05 -12.78 4.26
CA ASP A 10 8.22 -11.88 5.41
C ASP A 10 9.47 -12.23 6.22
N ASP A 11 9.75 -13.51 6.42
CA ASP A 11 10.99 -13.97 7.06
C ASP A 11 12.24 -13.53 6.27
N LEU A 12 12.20 -13.62 4.93
CA LEU A 12 13.29 -13.18 4.07
C LEU A 12 13.51 -11.66 4.15
N GLU A 13 12.43 -10.89 4.18
CA GLU A 13 12.48 -9.44 4.32
C GLU A 13 12.95 -9.02 5.72
N PHE A 14 12.50 -9.71 6.77
CA PHE A 14 12.98 -9.49 8.12
C PHE A 14 14.49 -9.70 8.25
N ASP A 15 15.02 -10.77 7.63
CA ASP A 15 16.46 -11.01 7.56
C ASP A 15 17.19 -9.91 6.77
N THR A 16 16.54 -9.37 5.74
CA THR A 16 17.08 -8.25 4.95
C THR A 16 17.15 -6.99 5.78
N LEU A 17 16.09 -6.64 6.53
CA LEU A 17 16.09 -5.51 7.45
C LEU A 17 17.19 -5.62 8.51
N ARG A 18 17.44 -6.84 9.01
CA ARG A 18 18.50 -7.12 9.98
C ARG A 18 19.91 -6.93 9.40
N THR A 19 20.10 -7.21 8.13
CA THR A 19 21.44 -7.21 7.47
C THR A 19 21.73 -5.98 6.64
N GLY A 20 20.69 -5.29 6.15
CA GLY A 20 20.77 -4.24 5.15
C GLY A 20 21.16 -4.73 3.75
N ASP A 21 21.24 -6.05 3.51
CA ASP A 21 21.69 -6.59 2.23
C ASP A 21 20.54 -6.73 1.22
N HIS A 22 20.00 -5.57 0.83
CA HIS A 22 18.90 -5.47 -0.12
C HIS A 22 19.25 -6.05 -1.50
N ILE A 23 20.52 -5.97 -1.93
CA ILE A 23 20.95 -6.52 -3.23
C ILE A 23 20.83 -8.04 -3.24
N SER A 24 21.29 -8.72 -2.19
CA SER A 24 21.17 -10.18 -2.10
C SER A 24 19.71 -10.62 -1.99
N ALA A 25 18.90 -9.89 -1.22
CA ALA A 25 17.47 -10.14 -1.09
C ALA A 25 16.74 -10.02 -2.44
N ALA A 26 16.97 -8.92 -3.16
CA ALA A 26 16.42 -8.69 -4.50
C ALA A 26 16.75 -9.83 -5.48
N ARG A 27 18.00 -10.31 -5.48
CA ARG A 27 18.42 -11.43 -6.34
C ARG A 27 17.70 -12.72 -5.96
N ARG A 28 17.62 -13.03 -4.67
CA ARG A 28 16.96 -14.24 -4.17
C ARG A 28 15.46 -14.23 -4.51
N LEU A 29 14.78 -13.10 -4.32
CA LEU A 29 13.38 -12.94 -4.69
C LEU A 29 13.18 -13.02 -6.21
N SER A 30 14.09 -12.44 -7.01
CA SER A 30 14.03 -12.55 -8.48
C SER A 30 14.16 -14.00 -8.95
N GLU A 31 15.08 -14.77 -8.36
CA GLU A 31 15.22 -16.22 -8.64
C GLU A 31 13.97 -17.00 -8.19
N LEU A 32 13.39 -16.62 -7.05
CA LEU A 32 12.17 -17.23 -6.53
C LEU A 32 10.99 -17.01 -7.48
N ALA A 33 10.83 -15.80 -8.02
CA ALA A 33 9.78 -15.45 -8.97
C ALA A 33 9.79 -16.32 -10.24
N GLU A 34 10.94 -16.84 -10.65
CA GLU A 34 11.04 -17.76 -11.81
C GLU A 34 10.59 -19.19 -11.49
N SER A 35 10.48 -19.55 -10.21
CA SER A 35 10.23 -20.93 -9.77
C SER A 35 8.97 -21.12 -8.92
N VAL A 36 8.39 -20.04 -8.43
CA VAL A 36 7.18 -20.05 -7.59
C VAL A 36 6.01 -20.66 -8.33
N SER A 37 5.27 -21.53 -7.66
CA SER A 37 4.16 -22.27 -8.26
C SER A 37 2.92 -22.37 -7.37
N GLY A 38 2.93 -21.75 -6.19
CA GLY A 38 1.81 -21.74 -5.26
C GLY A 38 2.13 -21.09 -3.92
N GLY A 39 1.07 -20.71 -3.20
CA GLY A 39 1.10 -19.99 -1.93
C GLY A 39 1.13 -18.47 -2.11
N VAL A 40 1.97 -17.96 -2.99
CA VAL A 40 2.02 -16.55 -3.42
C VAL A 40 2.07 -16.44 -4.94
N THR A 41 1.68 -15.28 -5.48
CA THR A 41 1.74 -15.04 -6.93
C THR A 41 3.15 -14.66 -7.37
N ARG A 42 3.46 -14.87 -8.66
CA ARG A 42 4.70 -14.38 -9.25
C ARG A 42 4.78 -12.85 -9.23
N ALA A 43 3.69 -12.16 -9.57
CA ALA A 43 3.62 -10.71 -9.49
C ALA A 43 3.99 -10.17 -8.11
N ASN A 44 3.51 -10.79 -7.02
CA ASN A 44 3.81 -10.36 -5.65
C ASN A 44 5.31 -10.48 -5.33
N VAL A 45 5.93 -11.59 -5.72
CA VAL A 45 7.37 -11.81 -5.53
C VAL A 45 8.19 -10.81 -6.38
N LEU A 46 7.75 -10.50 -7.60
CA LEU A 46 8.39 -9.48 -8.45
C LEU A 46 8.28 -8.07 -7.84
N LEU A 47 7.13 -7.72 -7.27
CA LEU A 47 6.91 -6.45 -6.57
C LEU A 47 7.91 -6.32 -5.41
N ARG A 48 7.93 -7.29 -4.50
CA ARG A 48 8.86 -7.31 -3.35
C ARG A 48 10.34 -7.28 -3.80
N ALA A 49 10.70 -8.01 -4.87
CA ALA A 49 12.05 -7.94 -5.44
C ALA A 49 12.41 -6.53 -5.95
N GLY A 50 11.44 -5.83 -6.57
CA GLY A 50 11.61 -4.46 -7.04
C GLY A 50 11.89 -3.49 -5.89
N GLU A 51 11.19 -3.63 -4.77
CA GLU A 51 11.41 -2.80 -3.57
C GLU A 51 12.79 -2.99 -2.97
N GLN A 52 13.30 -4.23 -2.95
CA GLN A 52 14.68 -4.47 -2.52
C GLN A 52 15.68 -3.76 -3.43
N TRP A 53 15.45 -3.71 -4.75
CA TRP A 53 16.30 -2.89 -5.64
C TRP A 53 16.13 -1.39 -5.39
N GLN A 54 14.91 -0.93 -5.07
CA GLN A 54 14.63 0.46 -4.73
C GLN A 54 15.40 0.89 -3.48
N HIS A 55 15.36 0.08 -2.41
CA HIS A 55 16.13 0.30 -1.18
C HIS A 55 17.65 0.23 -1.42
N ALA A 56 18.10 -0.57 -2.39
CA ALA A 56 19.49 -0.60 -2.83
C ALA A 56 19.89 0.58 -3.74
N GLY A 57 18.96 1.44 -4.15
CA GLY A 57 19.19 2.58 -5.05
C GLY A 57 19.30 2.22 -6.54
N ASP A 58 19.00 0.99 -6.94
CA ASP A 58 18.99 0.57 -8.35
C ASP A 58 17.56 0.71 -8.92
N HIS A 59 17.12 1.95 -9.04
CA HIS A 59 15.75 2.31 -9.48
C HIS A 59 15.42 1.80 -10.89
N ALA A 60 16.43 1.62 -11.74
CA ALA A 60 16.24 1.06 -13.08
C ALA A 60 15.81 -0.41 -13.03
N ARG A 61 16.45 -1.22 -12.17
CA ARG A 61 16.04 -2.61 -11.94
C ARG A 61 14.70 -2.71 -11.22
N ALA A 62 14.45 -1.84 -10.24
CA ALA A 62 13.15 -1.77 -9.58
C ALA A 62 12.03 -1.54 -10.62
N ALA A 63 12.19 -0.53 -11.48
CA ALA A 63 11.23 -0.22 -12.54
C ALA A 63 11.05 -1.33 -13.58
N GLU A 64 12.06 -2.17 -13.84
CA GLU A 64 11.91 -3.35 -14.69
C GLU A 64 11.01 -4.40 -14.02
N LEU A 65 11.25 -4.68 -12.74
CA LEU A 65 10.50 -5.69 -12.01
C LEU A 65 9.04 -5.28 -11.76
N TYR A 66 8.78 -4.01 -11.45
CA TYR A 66 7.41 -3.52 -11.31
C TYR A 66 6.61 -3.64 -12.63
N ARG A 67 7.23 -3.33 -13.78
CA ARG A 67 6.58 -3.56 -15.08
C ARG A 67 6.31 -5.04 -15.32
N ARG A 68 7.25 -5.92 -14.99
CA ARG A 68 7.04 -7.37 -15.11
C ARG A 68 5.92 -7.88 -14.19
N ALA A 69 5.79 -7.32 -12.98
CA ALA A 69 4.69 -7.64 -12.08
C ALA A 69 3.33 -7.22 -12.69
N MET A 70 3.27 -6.02 -13.28
CA MET A 70 2.07 -5.54 -13.99
C MET A 70 1.73 -6.41 -15.21
N GLU A 71 2.73 -6.84 -15.98
CA GLU A 71 2.57 -7.72 -17.14
C GLU A 71 2.11 -9.13 -16.77
N ASP A 72 2.58 -9.66 -15.63
CA ASP A 72 2.14 -10.95 -15.09
C ASP A 72 0.65 -10.92 -14.68
N GLY A 73 0.21 -9.79 -14.09
CA GLY A 73 -1.19 -9.54 -13.75
C GLY A 73 -1.70 -10.35 -12.55
N GLY A 74 -0.81 -11.05 -11.82
CA GLY A 74 -1.13 -11.70 -10.56
C GLY A 74 -1.44 -10.69 -9.45
N GLU A 75 -2.14 -11.17 -8.42
CA GLU A 75 -2.42 -10.40 -7.20
C GLU A 75 -1.12 -9.95 -6.51
N THR A 76 -1.12 -8.73 -5.99
CA THR A 76 0.00 -8.12 -5.27
C THR A 76 -0.51 -7.45 -3.99
N TYR A 77 0.34 -7.34 -2.97
CA TYR A 77 -0.05 -6.75 -1.70
C TYR A 77 -0.29 -5.21 -1.76
N GLY A 78 0.10 -4.56 -2.86
CA GLY A 78 -0.20 -3.16 -3.17
C GLY A 78 -0.23 -2.92 -4.68
N ASP A 79 -0.56 -1.71 -5.13
CA ASP A 79 -0.62 -1.40 -6.57
C ASP A 79 0.79 -1.16 -7.17
N PRO A 80 1.30 -2.03 -8.06
CA PRO A 80 2.65 -1.91 -8.61
C PRO A 80 2.91 -0.59 -9.34
N ARG A 81 1.86 0.12 -9.78
CA ARG A 81 1.99 1.43 -10.43
C ARG A 81 2.48 2.51 -9.48
N ALA A 82 2.13 2.45 -8.19
CA ALA A 82 2.63 3.39 -7.19
C ALA A 82 4.14 3.24 -7.00
N TYR A 83 4.61 2.00 -6.88
CA TYR A 83 6.05 1.68 -6.75
C TYR A 83 6.82 1.99 -8.04
N LEU A 84 6.22 1.74 -9.20
CA LEU A 84 6.81 2.14 -10.48
C LEU A 84 6.90 3.66 -10.61
N ALA A 85 5.89 4.40 -10.16
CA ALA A 85 5.92 5.87 -10.16
C ALA A 85 7.08 6.40 -9.31
N ASP A 86 7.30 5.82 -8.12
CA ASP A 86 8.46 6.15 -7.27
C ASP A 86 9.78 5.96 -8.00
N ALA A 87 10.00 4.75 -8.57
CA ALA A 87 11.22 4.46 -9.32
C ALA A 87 11.40 5.39 -10.53
N LEU A 88 10.30 5.77 -11.20
CA LEU A 88 10.34 6.69 -12.34
C LEU A 88 10.70 8.11 -11.92
N PHE A 89 10.23 8.58 -10.78
CA PHE A 89 10.66 9.88 -10.25
C PHE A 89 12.16 9.90 -9.95
N GLU A 90 12.69 8.88 -9.29
CA GLU A 90 14.13 8.75 -9.00
C GLU A 90 14.98 8.64 -10.28
N LEU A 91 14.41 8.10 -11.36
CA LEU A 91 15.03 8.06 -12.69
C LEU A 91 14.89 9.38 -13.48
N GLY A 92 14.27 10.42 -12.91
CA GLY A 92 14.02 11.71 -13.57
C GLY A 92 12.93 11.67 -14.65
N ARG A 93 12.08 10.64 -14.65
CA ARG A 93 10.98 10.41 -15.62
C ARG A 93 9.64 10.84 -15.03
N GLY A 94 9.59 12.08 -14.52
CA GLY A 94 8.45 12.59 -13.74
C GLY A 94 7.11 12.62 -14.49
N ASP A 95 7.11 12.87 -15.80
CA ASP A 95 5.87 12.87 -16.60
C ASP A 95 5.22 11.49 -16.64
N GLU A 96 6.02 10.43 -16.78
CA GLU A 96 5.52 9.05 -16.79
C GLU A 96 5.07 8.61 -15.40
N ALA A 97 5.80 9.03 -14.35
CA ALA A 97 5.39 8.77 -12.97
C ALA A 97 4.04 9.43 -12.65
N ARG A 98 3.84 10.69 -13.07
CA ARG A 98 2.58 11.40 -12.86
C ARG A 98 1.43 10.74 -13.63
N ALA A 99 1.67 10.27 -14.85
CA ALA A 99 0.66 9.55 -15.62
C ALA A 99 0.16 8.28 -14.89
N LEU A 100 1.07 7.51 -14.27
CA LEU A 100 0.68 6.36 -13.44
C LEU A 100 -0.16 6.77 -12.23
N VAL A 101 0.22 7.86 -11.54
CA VAL A 101 -0.57 8.39 -10.42
C VAL A 101 -1.98 8.81 -10.87
N ASP A 102 -2.11 9.42 -12.04
CA ASP A 102 -3.40 9.80 -12.61
C ASP A 102 -4.25 8.58 -13.01
N GLU A 103 -3.63 7.53 -13.54
CA GLU A 103 -4.28 6.25 -13.83
C GLU A 103 -4.82 5.59 -12.55
N ILE A 104 -4.01 5.52 -11.49
CA ILE A 104 -4.46 5.00 -10.19
C ILE A 104 -5.65 5.82 -9.69
N ARG A 105 -5.60 7.15 -9.79
CA ARG A 105 -6.71 8.02 -9.36
C ARG A 105 -7.99 7.75 -10.14
N ALA A 106 -7.87 7.51 -11.44
CA ALA A 106 -9.02 7.23 -12.32
C ALA A 106 -9.73 5.92 -11.93
N ASP A 107 -8.97 4.92 -11.48
CA ASP A 107 -9.50 3.62 -11.05
C ASP A 107 -10.25 3.67 -9.73
N LYS A 108 -10.06 4.73 -8.93
CA LYS A 108 -10.70 4.92 -7.60
C LYS A 108 -10.48 3.69 -6.70
N PRO A 109 -9.23 3.39 -6.32
CA PRO A 109 -8.92 2.23 -5.50
C PRO A 109 -9.74 2.25 -4.21
N ARG A 110 -10.09 1.07 -3.74
CA ARG A 110 -10.79 0.88 -2.45
C ARG A 110 -9.84 0.53 -1.32
N ASP A 111 -8.63 0.10 -1.66
CA ASP A 111 -7.61 -0.28 -0.72
C ASP A 111 -6.89 0.98 -0.18
N PRO A 112 -6.93 1.24 1.13
CA PRO A 112 -6.21 2.34 1.77
C PRO A 112 -4.70 2.34 1.52
N GLU A 113 -4.08 1.17 1.38
CA GLU A 113 -2.64 1.05 1.18
C GLU A 113 -2.18 1.69 -0.14
N VAL A 114 -3.04 1.65 -1.17
CA VAL A 114 -2.77 2.33 -2.45
C VAL A 114 -2.69 3.85 -2.26
N TYR A 115 -3.59 4.44 -1.47
CA TYR A 115 -3.54 5.88 -1.17
C TYR A 115 -2.31 6.23 -0.34
N ARG A 116 -1.94 5.37 0.62
CA ARG A 116 -0.75 5.55 1.46
C ARG A 116 0.51 5.56 0.61
N ALA A 117 0.69 4.53 -0.23
CA ALA A 117 1.84 4.43 -1.13
C ALA A 117 1.97 5.65 -2.05
N VAL A 118 0.87 6.07 -2.70
CA VAL A 118 0.92 7.25 -3.59
C VAL A 118 1.22 8.54 -2.83
N ALA A 119 0.63 8.73 -1.64
CA ALA A 119 0.91 9.90 -0.81
C ALA A 119 2.38 9.96 -0.36
N GLU A 120 2.99 8.83 -0.01
CA GLU A 120 4.41 8.73 0.34
C GLU A 120 5.31 9.12 -0.83
N VAL A 121 5.05 8.57 -2.01
CA VAL A 121 5.79 8.89 -3.23
C VAL A 121 5.73 10.38 -3.52
N LEU A 122 4.54 10.98 -3.51
CA LEU A 122 4.39 12.41 -3.77
C LEU A 122 5.08 13.27 -2.72
N TYR A 123 5.01 12.87 -1.44
CA TYR A 123 5.69 13.58 -0.36
C TYR A 123 7.22 13.53 -0.51
N ALA A 124 7.77 12.36 -0.83
CA ALA A 124 9.21 12.17 -1.07
C ALA A 124 9.73 13.06 -2.22
N GLN A 125 8.89 13.28 -3.24
CA GLN A 125 9.19 14.17 -4.37
C GLN A 125 8.95 15.66 -4.07
N GLY A 126 8.61 16.01 -2.84
CA GLY A 126 8.34 17.40 -2.41
C GLY A 126 6.99 17.94 -2.86
N ASP A 127 6.10 17.11 -3.42
CA ASP A 127 4.73 17.49 -3.76
C ASP A 127 3.82 17.38 -2.52
N ALA A 128 4.01 18.30 -1.59
CA ALA A 128 3.22 18.37 -0.37
C ALA A 128 1.71 18.56 -0.65
N THR A 129 1.35 19.21 -1.75
CA THR A 129 -0.08 19.38 -2.12
C THR A 129 -0.68 18.04 -2.53
N GLY A 130 -0.03 17.33 -3.44
CA GLY A 130 -0.48 16.00 -3.87
C GLY A 130 -0.50 15.00 -2.71
N ALA A 131 0.53 14.99 -1.87
CA ALA A 131 0.58 14.15 -0.68
C ALA A 131 -0.58 14.42 0.28
N HIS A 132 -0.88 15.69 0.57
CA HIS A 132 -2.00 16.08 1.42
C HIS A 132 -3.35 15.61 0.85
N GLU A 133 -3.57 15.77 -0.47
CA GLU A 133 -4.80 15.36 -1.14
C GLU A 133 -5.01 13.84 -1.15
N TRP A 134 -3.97 13.09 -1.50
CA TRP A 134 -4.02 11.62 -1.54
C TRP A 134 -4.18 11.04 -0.14
N ALA A 135 -3.46 11.56 0.85
CA ALA A 135 -3.58 11.13 2.23
C ALA A 135 -4.98 11.43 2.81
N THR A 136 -5.56 12.59 2.48
CA THR A 136 -6.95 12.92 2.87
C THR A 136 -7.94 11.95 2.24
N SER A 137 -7.81 11.69 0.93
CA SER A 137 -8.70 10.77 0.21
C SER A 137 -8.61 9.34 0.77
N GLY A 138 -7.41 8.86 1.10
CA GLY A 138 -7.21 7.57 1.74
C GLY A 138 -7.84 7.48 3.13
N ALA A 139 -7.67 8.52 3.95
CA ALA A 139 -8.30 8.58 5.27
C ALA A 139 -9.83 8.53 5.15
N ASP A 140 -10.41 9.24 4.18
CA ASP A 140 -11.86 9.20 3.90
C ASP A 140 -12.33 7.79 3.49
N VAL A 141 -11.52 7.05 2.73
CA VAL A 141 -11.82 5.66 2.37
C VAL A 141 -11.88 4.79 3.62
N VAL A 142 -10.90 4.87 4.53
CA VAL A 142 -10.92 4.08 5.76
C VAL A 142 -12.11 4.45 6.65
N LEU A 143 -12.37 5.75 6.83
CA LEU A 143 -13.50 6.22 7.64
C LEU A 143 -14.84 5.74 7.08
N ALA A 144 -15.01 5.76 5.76
CA ALA A 144 -16.19 5.21 5.11
C ALA A 144 -16.32 3.69 5.27
N LEU A 145 -15.22 2.94 5.31
CA LEU A 145 -15.23 1.50 5.60
C LEU A 145 -15.67 1.25 7.06
N ARG A 146 -15.15 2.03 8.01
CA ARG A 146 -15.55 1.97 9.42
C ARG A 146 -17.04 2.22 9.62
N ASP A 147 -17.59 3.26 9.01
CA ASP A 147 -19.01 3.60 9.11
C ASP A 147 -19.92 2.48 8.61
N ARG A 148 -19.52 1.80 7.54
CA ARG A 148 -20.25 0.62 7.01
C ARG A 148 -20.22 -0.54 7.99
N ALA A 149 -19.04 -0.85 8.55
CA ALA A 149 -18.89 -1.94 9.52
C ALA A 149 -19.74 -1.70 10.78
N VAL A 150 -19.78 -0.47 11.28
CA VAL A 150 -20.62 -0.07 12.43
C VAL A 150 -22.12 -0.13 12.07
N GLY A 151 -22.50 0.33 10.86
CA GLY A 151 -23.88 0.31 10.37
C GLY A 151 -24.46 -1.10 10.18
N THR A 152 -23.62 -2.09 9.90
CA THR A 152 -24.02 -3.51 9.81
C THR A 152 -24.11 -4.23 11.16
N GLY A 153 -23.55 -3.66 12.23
CA GLY A 153 -23.38 -4.34 13.53
C GLY A 153 -24.52 -4.20 14.56
N MET A 154 -25.54 -3.37 14.31
CA MET A 154 -26.59 -3.06 15.31
C MET A 154 -28.00 -3.07 14.70
N GLY A 155 -28.37 -4.14 14.01
CA GLY A 155 -29.71 -4.27 13.39
C GLY A 155 -30.31 -5.67 13.30
N GLY A 156 -29.63 -6.72 13.80
CA GLY A 156 -30.15 -8.10 13.77
C GLY A 156 -30.89 -8.47 15.05
N GLY A 157 -32.23 -8.50 15.01
CA GLY A 157 -33.02 -9.23 15.99
C GLY A 157 -32.70 -10.73 15.97
N PRO A 158 -33.08 -11.51 16.99
CA PRO A 158 -32.61 -12.88 17.19
C PRO A 158 -33.21 -13.94 16.24
N ASP A 159 -33.66 -13.56 15.03
CA ASP A 159 -34.27 -14.51 14.11
C ASP A 159 -33.76 -14.29 12.67
N GLU A 160 -33.27 -15.38 12.08
CA GLU A 160 -32.65 -15.55 10.76
C GLU A 160 -31.32 -14.81 10.50
N ALA A 161 -30.20 -15.51 10.74
CA ALA A 161 -28.98 -15.27 9.99
C ALA A 161 -29.13 -15.91 8.59
N PRO A 162 -29.14 -15.14 7.49
CA PRO A 162 -28.90 -15.72 6.18
C PRO A 162 -27.43 -16.20 6.13
N ALA A 163 -27.16 -17.25 5.36
CA ALA A 163 -25.79 -17.64 5.05
C ALA A 163 -25.04 -16.43 4.46
N PRO A 164 -23.74 -16.26 4.76
CA PRO A 164 -22.98 -15.16 4.17
C PRO A 164 -22.98 -15.32 2.64
N ASP A 165 -23.54 -14.34 1.95
CA ASP A 165 -23.38 -14.21 0.51
C ASP A 165 -21.88 -14.12 0.22
N ALA A 166 -21.38 -14.82 -0.80
CA ALA A 166 -19.98 -14.75 -1.20
C ALA A 166 -19.56 -13.34 -1.71
N ASP A 167 -20.53 -12.44 -1.90
CA ASP A 167 -20.37 -11.01 -2.21
C ASP A 167 -20.56 -10.10 -0.97
N SER A 168 -20.70 -10.67 0.23
CA SER A 168 -20.76 -9.91 1.49
C SER A 168 -19.38 -9.34 1.82
N LEU A 169 -19.13 -8.13 1.31
CA LEU A 169 -17.95 -7.28 1.54
C LEU A 169 -17.86 -6.77 3.00
N THR A 170 -18.24 -7.56 3.99
CA THR A 170 -17.95 -7.28 5.40
C THR A 170 -16.48 -7.58 5.64
N PRO A 171 -15.64 -6.57 5.93
CA PRO A 171 -14.22 -6.78 6.19
C PRO A 171 -14.03 -7.73 7.38
N GLY A 172 -13.08 -8.66 7.27
CA GLY A 172 -12.64 -9.50 8.38
C GLY A 172 -11.93 -8.68 9.47
N LEU A 173 -11.65 -9.29 10.63
CA LEU A 173 -10.94 -8.61 11.72
C LEU A 173 -9.54 -8.13 11.31
N ASP A 174 -8.85 -8.92 10.49
CA ASP A 174 -7.52 -8.59 9.98
C ASP A 174 -7.59 -7.42 8.98
N ASP A 175 -8.62 -7.38 8.13
CA ASP A 175 -8.85 -6.27 7.19
C ASP A 175 -9.10 -4.94 7.91
N VAL A 176 -9.79 -4.99 9.06
CA VAL A 176 -10.03 -3.81 9.91
C VAL A 176 -8.74 -3.35 10.58
N ALA A 177 -7.94 -4.26 11.12
CA ALA A 177 -6.67 -3.91 11.75
C ALA A 177 -5.71 -3.28 10.72
N LEU A 178 -5.59 -3.88 9.53
CA LEU A 178 -4.80 -3.32 8.43
C LEU A 178 -5.29 -1.93 8.03
N ALA A 179 -6.61 -1.74 7.91
CA ALA A 179 -7.17 -0.44 7.57
C ALA A 179 -6.90 0.63 8.65
N GLU A 180 -6.89 0.26 9.93
CA GLU A 180 -6.54 1.18 11.03
C GLU A 180 -5.05 1.55 11.02
N ASP A 181 -4.15 0.61 10.75
CA ASP A 181 -2.72 0.89 10.56
C ASP A 181 -2.49 1.84 9.37
N SER A 182 -3.20 1.60 8.25
CA SER A 182 -3.20 2.52 7.11
C SER A 182 -3.70 3.91 7.49
N LEU A 183 -4.75 4.02 8.30
CA LEU A 183 -5.33 5.30 8.73
C LEU A 183 -4.33 6.13 9.52
N GLU A 184 -3.64 5.53 10.50
CA GLU A 184 -2.61 6.25 11.26
C GLU A 184 -1.50 6.75 10.31
N ALA A 185 -1.00 5.92 9.40
CA ALA A 185 0.04 6.28 8.46
C ALA A 185 -0.38 7.41 7.51
N LEU A 186 -1.59 7.33 6.95
CA LEU A 186 -2.18 8.36 6.10
C LEU A 186 -2.31 9.68 6.85
N LEU A 187 -2.79 9.67 8.10
CA LEU A 187 -2.92 10.87 8.91
C LEU A 187 -1.56 11.49 9.26
N ARG A 188 -0.55 10.68 9.56
CA ARG A 188 0.83 11.15 9.78
C ARG A 188 1.43 11.79 8.52
N LEU A 189 1.18 11.24 7.33
CA LEU A 189 1.60 11.82 6.05
C LEU A 189 0.89 13.16 5.81
N ARG A 190 -0.42 13.18 5.99
CA ARG A 190 -1.26 14.37 5.84
C ARG A 190 -0.80 15.49 6.77
N TYR A 191 -0.53 15.18 8.04
CA TYR A 191 -0.02 16.14 9.03
C TYR A 191 1.28 16.80 8.56
N ARG A 192 2.27 15.99 8.14
CA ARG A 192 3.56 16.49 7.62
C ARG A 192 3.36 17.39 6.40
N ALA A 193 2.59 16.93 5.43
CA ALA A 193 2.27 17.70 4.23
C ALA A 193 1.54 19.02 4.55
N ARG A 194 0.60 19.01 5.50
CA ARG A 194 -0.10 20.22 5.97
C ARG A 194 0.87 21.25 6.57
N ILE A 195 1.82 20.80 7.40
CA ILE A 195 2.86 21.67 7.97
C ILE A 195 3.67 22.34 6.87
N ASP A 196 4.14 21.55 5.90
CA ASP A 196 4.97 22.06 4.80
C ASP A 196 4.20 23.07 3.93
N LEU A 197 2.88 22.93 3.85
CA LEU A 197 1.98 23.87 3.18
C LEU A 197 1.61 25.11 4.03
N GLY A 198 2.00 25.17 5.30
CA GLY A 198 1.68 26.26 6.22
C GLY A 198 0.18 26.41 6.51
N ARG A 199 -0.59 25.32 6.40
CA ARG A 199 -2.04 25.32 6.64
C ARG A 199 -2.34 25.21 8.14
N ASN A 200 -3.44 25.81 8.59
CA ASN A 200 -3.92 25.66 9.97
C ASN A 200 -4.33 24.21 10.26
N GLU A 201 -4.32 23.83 11.52
CA GLU A 201 -4.83 22.55 12.00
C GLU A 201 -6.32 22.37 11.68
N ASP A 202 -6.73 21.12 11.48
CA ASP A 202 -8.10 20.73 11.17
C ASP A 202 -8.52 19.40 11.86
N ASP A 203 -9.75 18.94 11.58
CA ASP A 203 -10.36 17.79 12.26
C ASP A 203 -9.57 16.49 12.08
N TYR A 204 -8.77 16.34 11.00
CA TYR A 204 -7.93 15.16 10.82
C TYR A 204 -6.71 15.17 11.74
N ASP A 205 -6.19 16.35 12.11
CA ASP A 205 -5.13 16.46 13.12
C ASP A 205 -5.65 16.01 14.50
N ALA A 206 -6.89 16.39 14.85
CA ALA A 206 -7.55 15.92 16.07
C ALA A 206 -7.80 14.39 16.05
N LEU A 207 -8.17 13.84 14.90
CA LEU A 207 -8.33 12.39 14.72
C LEU A 207 -7.00 11.64 14.93
N LEU A 208 -5.90 12.16 14.39
CA LEU A 208 -4.56 11.60 14.60
C LEU A 208 -4.19 11.62 16.08
N ASP A 209 -4.40 12.74 16.76
CA ASP A 209 -4.13 12.87 18.20
C ASP A 209 -4.91 11.85 19.03
N ASP A 210 -6.16 11.58 18.67
CA ASP A 210 -7.00 10.61 19.38
C ASP A 210 -6.58 9.17 19.11
N LEU A 211 -6.14 8.83 17.89
CA LEU A 211 -5.55 7.52 17.61
C LEU A 211 -4.29 7.30 18.46
N LEU A 212 -3.35 8.25 18.44
CA LEU A 212 -2.08 8.14 19.17
C LEU A 212 -2.22 8.05 20.70
N LYS A 213 -3.34 8.51 21.28
CA LYS A 213 -3.64 8.34 22.71
C LYS A 213 -4.15 6.94 23.05
N ASN A 214 -4.68 6.22 22.07
CA ASN A 214 -5.35 4.93 22.25
C ASN A 214 -4.49 3.74 21.76
N SER A 215 -3.37 3.99 21.08
CA SER A 215 -2.38 3.00 20.64
C SER A 215 -1.48 2.46 21.77
#